data_AF-A0A442RK33-F1
#
_entry.id   AF-A0A442RK33-F1
#
_cell.length_a   1.000
_cell.length_b   1.000
_cell.length_c   1.000
_cell.angle_alpha   90.00
_cell.angle_beta   90.00
_cell.angle_gamma   90.00
#
_symmetry.space_group_name_H-M   'P 1'
#
loop_
_entity.id
_entity.type
_entity.pdbx_description
1 polymer ?
#
loop_
_entity_poly.entity_id
_entity_poly.type
_entity_poly.pdbx_seq_one_letter_code
_entity_poly.pdbx_strand_id
1 'polypeptide(L)' 'MSGYVAEICAAFVCSSIGIEPTVRHADYIGSWLTLLREDNRAIFRAASHASKAADLLLGANADAEISNREEIAA' A
#
# COMPACT_ATOMS: atom_id res chain seq x y z
N MET A 1 10.95 3.60 9.58
CA MET A 1 9.89 2.62 9.25
C MET A 1 8.86 3.17 8.25
N SER A 2 8.58 4.48 8.20
CA SER A 2 7.57 5.08 7.31
C SER A 2 7.92 5.05 5.80
N GLY A 3 9.19 5.10 5.42
CA GLY A 3 9.61 5.08 4.00
C GLY A 3 9.14 3.84 3.23
N TYR A 4 9.26 2.65 3.83
CA TYR A 4 8.85 1.38 3.22
C TYR A 4 7.35 1.27 2.94
N VAL A 5 6.53 1.81 3.84
CA VAL A 5 5.07 1.83 3.67
C VAL A 5 4.70 2.77 2.52
N ALA A 6 5.35 3.94 2.43
CA ALA A 6 5.11 4.90 1.36
C ALA A 6 5.53 4.36 -0.01
N GLU A 7 6.67 3.65 -0.10
CA GLU A 7 7.13 3.03 -1.34
C GLU A 7 6.16 1.95 -1.86
N ILE A 8 5.72 1.04 -0.98
CA ILE A 8 4.75 0.00 -1.35
C ILE A 8 3.39 0.62 -1.72
N CYS A 9 2.95 1.65 -0.98
CA CYS A 9 1.70 2.36 -1.25
C CYS A 9 1.74 3.03 -2.64
N ALA A 10 2.84 3.72 -2.96
CA ALA A 10 3.03 4.33 -4.27
C ALA A 10 2.99 3.28 -5.39
N ALA A 11 3.60 2.10 -5.19
CA ALA A 11 3.55 1.02 -6.17
C ALA A 11 2.11 0.48 -6.38
N PHE A 12 1.34 0.30 -5.31
CA PHE A 12 -0.07 -0.10 -5.39
C PHE A 12 -0.90 0.94 -6.14
N VAL A 13 -0.80 2.22 -5.77
CA VAL A 13 -1.55 3.30 -6.42
C VAL A 13 -1.19 3.40 -7.90
N CYS A 14 0.11 3.43 -8.24
CA CYS A 14 0.55 3.51 -9.64
C CYS A 14 -0.01 2.36 -10.48
N SER A 15 0.05 1.12 -9.96
CA SER A 15 -0.53 -0.05 -10.61
C SER A 15 -2.05 0.10 -10.83
N SER A 16 -2.78 0.54 -9.80
CA SER A 16 -4.24 0.68 -9.86
C SER A 16 -4.72 1.73 -10.86
N ILE A 17 -3.94 2.78 -11.14
CA ILE A 17 -4.31 3.86 -12.07
C ILE A 17 -3.58 3.78 -13.41
N GLY A 18 -2.84 2.70 -13.68
CA GLY A 18 -2.15 2.50 -14.96
C GLY A 18 -0.93 3.40 -15.17
N ILE A 19 -0.31 3.91 -14.10
CA ILE A 19 0.97 4.61 -14.17
C ILE A 19 2.09 3.58 -14.14
N GLU A 20 2.87 3.54 -15.20
CA GLU A 20 4.11 2.74 -15.24
C GLU A 20 5.10 3.30 -14.19
N PRO A 21 5.50 2.50 -13.19
CA PRO A 21 6.45 2.96 -12.21
C PRO A 21 7.84 3.10 -12.84
N THR A 22 8.41 4.31 -12.82
CA THR A 22 9.81 4.48 -13.17
C THR A 22 10.68 3.88 -12.07
N VAL A 23 11.64 3.03 -12.46
CA VAL A 23 12.62 2.46 -11.53
C VAL A 23 13.30 3.59 -10.75
N ARG A 24 13.16 3.56 -9.42
CA ARG A 24 13.97 4.38 -8.51
C ARG A 24 15.15 3.52 -8.08
N HIS A 25 16.32 4.14 -7.87
CA HIS A 25 17.58 3.45 -7.58
C HIS A 25 17.41 2.27 -6.63
N ALA A 26 18.02 1.13 -6.96
CA ALA A 26 17.86 -0.16 -6.28
C ALA A 26 18.39 -0.19 -4.82
N ASP A 27 18.83 0.96 -4.29
CA ASP A 27 19.41 1.12 -2.96
C ASP A 27 18.45 0.67 -1.84
N TYR A 28 17.13 0.74 -2.07
CA TYR A 28 16.11 0.22 -1.16
C TYR A 28 16.19 -1.31 -0.98
N ILE A 29 16.70 -2.06 -1.96
CA ILE A 29 16.80 -3.52 -1.87
C ILE A 29 17.75 -3.91 -0.73
N GLY A 30 18.87 -3.20 -0.59
CA GLY A 30 19.83 -3.44 0.50
C GLY A 30 19.19 -3.22 1.87
N SER A 31 18.40 -2.15 2.01
CA SER A 31 17.74 -1.83 3.27
C SER A 31 16.60 -2.79 3.60
N TRP A 32 15.88 -3.31 2.60
CA TRP A 32 14.90 -4.39 2.77
C TRP A 32 15.56 -5.72 3.18
N LEU A 33 16.71 -6.07 2.60
CA LEU A 33 17.43 -7.30 2.95
C LEU A 33 17.88 -7.28 4.41
N THR A 34 18.37 -6.14 4.91
CA THR A 34 18.71 -5.99 6.33
C THR A 34 17.47 -6.14 7.22
N LEU A 35 16.38 -5.43 6.88
CA LEU A 35 15.12 -5.48 7.64
C LEU A 35 14.56 -6.90 7.71
N LEU A 36 14.56 -7.64 6.60
CA LEU A 36 14.00 -9.00 6.52
C LEU A 36 14.85 -10.06 7.22
N ARG A 37 16.15 -9.81 7.38
CA ARG A 37 17.02 -10.67 8.21
C ARG A 37 16.71 -10.55 9.69
N GLU A 38 16.34 -9.35 10.14
CA GLU A 38 15.93 -9.09 11.53
C GLU A 38 14.48 -9.50 11.78
N ASP A 39 13.60 -9.29 10.80
CA ASP A 39 12.16 -9.52 10.93
C ASP A 39 11.52 -9.91 9.58
N ASN A 40 11.32 -11.21 9.40
CA ASN A 40 10.70 -11.77 8.20
C ASN A 40 9.23 -11.35 7.99
N ARG A 41 8.57 -10.78 9.01
CA ARG A 41 7.19 -10.29 8.95
C ARG A 41 7.09 -8.80 8.68
N ALA A 42 8.21 -8.09 8.59
CA ALA A 42 8.22 -6.65 8.34
C ALA A 42 7.53 -6.30 7.01
N ILE A 43 7.75 -7.08 5.96
CA ILE A 43 7.12 -6.85 4.64
C ILE A 43 5.60 -6.98 4.68
N PHE A 44 5.07 -7.97 5.39
CA PHE A 44 3.61 -8.17 5.50
C PHE A 44 2.94 -7.03 6.26
N ARG A 45 3.58 -6.52 7.33
CA ARG A 45 3.06 -5.36 8.06
C ARG A 45 3.12 -4.10 7.20
N ALA A 46 4.25 -3.87 6.53
CA ALA A 46 4.39 -2.73 5.63
C ALA A 46 3.34 -2.76 4.50
N ALA A 47 3.15 -3.93 3.88
CA ALA A 47 2.13 -4.15 2.86
C ALA A 47 0.72 -3.94 3.41
N SER A 48 0.40 -4.46 4.60
CA SER A 48 -0.92 -4.26 5.20
C SER A 48 -1.24 -2.78 5.47
N HIS A 49 -0.27 -2.00 5.95
CA HIS A 49 -0.43 -0.55 6.11
C HIS A 49 -0.55 0.17 4.76
N ALA A 50 0.27 -0.23 3.78
CA ALA A 50 0.28 0.35 2.45
C ALA A 50 -1.04 0.10 1.69
N SER A 51 -1.61 -1.11 1.77
CA SER A 51 -2.91 -1.44 1.16
C SER A 51 -4.01 -0.52 1.70
N LYS A 52 -4.12 -0.37 3.03
CA LYS A 52 -5.12 0.52 3.63
C LYS A 52 -4.96 1.97 3.19
N ALA A 53 -3.71 2.45 3.08
CA ALA A 53 -3.44 3.80 2.59
C ALA A 53 -3.82 3.95 1.10
N ALA A 54 -3.49 2.96 0.26
CA ALA A 54 -3.84 2.95 -1.15
C ALA A 54 -5.36 2.90 -1.35
N ASP A 55 -6.08 2.06 -0.60
CA ASP A 55 -7.55 1.96 -0.65
C ASP A 55 -8.23 3.29 -0.29
N LEU A 56 -7.68 4.02 0.68
CA LEU A 56 -8.14 5.38 1.02
C LEU A 56 -7.88 6.37 -0.12
N LEU A 57 -6.70 6.33 -0.74
CA LEU A 57 -6.34 7.23 -1.84
C LEU A 57 -7.15 6.96 -3.12
N LEU A 58 -7.47 5.69 -3.37
CA LEU A 58 -8.22 5.25 -4.56
C LEU A 58 -9.73 5.35 -4.38
N GLY A 59 -10.21 5.72 -3.20
CA GLY A 59 -11.65 5.84 -2.93
C GLY A 59 -12.38 4.50 -2.78
N ALA A 60 -11.66 3.36 -2.69
CA ALA A 60 -12.28 2.03 -2.56
C ALA A 60 -13.15 1.91 -1.29
N ASN A 61 -12.79 2.64 -0.23
CA ASN A 61 -13.59 2.68 1.00
C ASN A 61 -14.80 3.62 0.90
N ALA A 62 -14.84 4.56 -0.05
CA ALA A 62 -15.99 5.43 -0.26
C ALA A 62 -17.16 4.63 -0.85
N ASP A 63 -16.87 3.76 -1.82
CA ASP A 63 -17.87 2.86 -2.42
C ASP A 63 -18.42 1.86 -1.39
N ALA A 64 -17.54 1.36 -0.50
CA ALA A 64 -17.95 0.49 0.61
C ALA A 64 -18.85 1.21 1.63
N GLU A 65 -18.53 2.44 2.03
CA GLU A 65 -19.34 3.25 2.95
C GLU A 65 -20.70 3.65 2.33
N ILE A 66 -20.74 3.93 1.02
CA ILE A 66 -21.97 4.22 0.28
C ILE A 66 -22.86 2.96 0.23
N SER A 67 -22.29 1.81 -0.14
CA SER A 67 -23.02 0.53 -0.16
C SER A 67 -23.56 0.15 1.21
N ASN A 68 -22.79 0.37 2.28
CA ASN A 68 -23.20 0.06 3.65
C ASN A 68 -24.33 0.99 4.11
N ARG A 69 -24.32 2.27 3.73
CA ARG A 69 -25.41 3.21 4.00
C ARG A 69 -26.71 2.86 3.26
N GLU A 70 -26.61 2.40 2.03
CA GLU A 70 -27.78 1.97 1.25
C GLU A 70 -28.43 0.72 1.86
N GLU A 71 -27.64 -0.23 2.36
CA GLU A 71 -28.15 -1.45 3.01
C GLU A 71 -28.84 -1.18 4.36
N ILE A 72 -28.38 -0.17 5.12
CA ILE A 72 -29.02 0.24 6.40
C ILE A 72 -30.30 1.05 6.16
N ALA A 73 -30.43 1.68 4.99
CA ALA A 73 -31.59 2.52 4.63
C ALA A 73 -32.73 1.74 3.95
N ALA A 74 -32.51 0.47 3.58
CA ALA A 74 -33.49 -0.45 2.96
C ALA A 74 -34.20 -1.33 4.00
#